data_AF-A0A7Y3EEY8-F1
#
_entry.id   AF-A0A7Y3EEY8-F1
#
_cell.length_a   1.000
_cell.length_b   1.000
_cell.length_c   1.000
_cell.angle_alpha   90.00
_cell.angle_beta   90.00
_cell.angle_gamma   90.00
#
_symmetry.space_group_name_H-M   'P 1'
#
loop_
_entity.id
_entity.type
_entity.pdbx_description
1 polymer ?
#
loop_
_entity_poly.entity_id
_entity_poly.type
_entity_poly.pdbx_seq_one_letter_code
_entity_poly.pdbx_strand_id
1 'polypeptide(L)' 'FVKGDVIQVRSTDGRLLGCGRAQYGHAEARAAIGHRDRKPVIHCDYLYLVD' A
#
# COMPACT_ATOMS: atom_id res chain seq x y z
N PHE A 1 -3.02 -4.23 8.81
CA PHE A 1 -3.21 -2.77 8.87
C PHE A 1 -4.68 -2.42 8.69
N VAL A 2 -5.06 -1.30 9.28
CA VAL A 2 -6.35 -0.61 9.07
C VAL A 2 -6.12 0.66 8.27
N LYS A 3 -7.21 1.31 7.86
CA LYS A 3 -7.14 2.61 7.18
C LYS A 3 -6.44 3.63 8.08
N GLY A 4 -5.49 4.37 7.51
CA GLY A 4 -4.72 5.41 8.21
C GLY A 4 -3.36 4.95 8.71
N ASP A 5 -3.11 3.65 8.82
CA ASP A 5 -1.80 3.12 9.20
C ASP A 5 -0.73 3.48 8.17
N VAL A 6 0.49 3.75 8.62
CA VAL A 6 1.66 3.77 7.74
C VAL A 6 2.12 2.33 7.54
N ILE A 7 2.20 1.90 6.28
CA ILE A 7 2.56 0.53 5.88
C ILE A 7 3.80 0.54 5.00
N GLN A 8 4.58 -0.54 5.04
CA GLN A 8 5.76 -0.71 4.19
C GLN A 8 5.37 -1.26 2.81
N VAL A 9 6.06 -0.80 1.78
CA VAL A 9 6.04 -1.36 0.44
C VAL A 9 7.32 -2.17 0.28
N ARG A 10 7.18 -3.46 -0.03
CA ARG A 10 8.30 -4.39 -0.19
C ARG A 10 8.24 -5.08 -1.54
N SER A 11 9.41 -5.33 -2.10
CA SER A 11 9.64 -6.22 -3.23
C SER A 11 9.30 -7.67 -2.87
N THR A 12 9.16 -8.53 -3.88
CA THR A 12 8.92 -9.97 -3.72
C THR A 12 10.06 -10.68 -2.99
N ASP A 13 11.28 -10.17 -3.09
CA ASP A 13 12.47 -10.64 -2.34
C ASP A 13 12.57 -10.06 -0.92
N GLY A 14 11.60 -9.24 -0.50
CA GLY A 14 11.55 -8.61 0.82
C GLY A 14 12.28 -7.27 0.93
N ARG A 15 12.98 -6.80 -0.11
CA ARG A 15 13.64 -5.48 -0.14
C ARG A 15 12.62 -4.37 0.16
N LEU A 16 12.96 -3.47 1.08
CA LEU A 16 12.13 -2.30 1.37
C LEU A 16 12.22 -1.33 0.19
N LEU A 17 11.07 -0.94 -0.37
CA LEU A 17 10.99 0.04 -1.46
C LEU A 17 10.43 1.38 -0.98
N GLY A 18 9.76 1.39 0.16
CA GLY A 18 9.17 2.60 0.70
C GLY A 18 8.15 2.35 1.81
N CYS A 19 7.44 3.39 2.18
CA CYS A 19 6.28 3.33 3.06
C CYS A 19 5.22 4.35 2.66
N GLY A 20 3.99 4.18 3.13
CA GLY A 20 2.96 5.18 2.92
C GLY A 20 1.68 4.91 3.68
N ARG A 21 0.76 5.87 3.65
CA ARG A 21 -0.48 5.80 4.42
C ARG A 21 -1.54 4.96 3.71
N ALA A 22 -2.06 3.95 4.40
CA ALA A 22 -3.10 3.06 3.91
C ALA A 22 -4.45 3.78 3.76
N GLN A 23 -5.05 3.70 2.57
CA GLN A 23 -6.34 4.33 2.25
C GLN A 23 -7.55 3.46 2.63
N TYR A 24 -7.31 2.18 2.89
CA TYR A 24 -8.26 1.17 3.38
C TYR A 24 -7.53 0.05 4.12
N GLY A 25 -8.29 -0.84 4.76
CA GLY A 25 -7.74 -1.94 5.56
C GLY A 25 -7.29 -3.15 4.73
N HIS A 26 -6.55 -4.06 5.40
CA HIS A 26 -5.99 -5.27 4.80
C HIS A 26 -7.02 -6.18 4.09
N ALA A 27 -8.25 -6.31 4.63
CA ALA A 27 -9.29 -7.13 4.02
C ALA A 27 -9.71 -6.61 2.64
N GLU A 28 -9.99 -5.31 2.54
CA GLU A 28 -10.30 -4.63 1.26
C GLU A 28 -9.10 -4.68 0.31
N ALA A 29 -7.88 -4.47 0.82
CA ALA A 29 -6.67 -4.57 0.02
C ALA A 29 -6.47 -5.95 -0.58
N ARG A 30 -6.74 -7.01 0.18
CA ARG A 30 -6.64 -8.37 -0.33
C ARG A 30 -7.68 -8.64 -1.42
N ALA A 31 -8.91 -8.17 -1.23
CA ALA A 31 -9.98 -8.31 -2.23
C ALA A 31 -9.70 -7.52 -3.52
N ALA A 32 -8.99 -6.39 -3.42
CA ALA A 32 -8.67 -5.54 -4.56
C ALA A 32 -7.49 -6.02 -5.42
N ILE A 33 -6.69 -7.00 -4.96
CA ILE A 33 -5.54 -7.52 -5.72
C ILE A 33 -6.01 -7.99 -7.10
N GLY A 34 -5.31 -7.56 -8.16
CA GLY A 34 -5.61 -7.93 -9.55
C GLY A 34 -6.80 -7.20 -10.19
N HIS A 35 -7.50 -6.33 -9.46
CA HIS A 35 -8.64 -5.57 -9.99
C HIS A 35 -8.21 -4.16 -10.43
N ARG A 36 -8.73 -3.69 -11.57
CA ARG A 36 -8.56 -2.30 -12.05
C ARG A 36 -9.66 -1.38 -11.50
N ASP A 37 -9.46 -0.07 -11.66
CA ASP A 37 -10.40 1.00 -11.30
C ASP A 37 -10.84 1.01 -9.83
N ARG A 38 -9.95 0.52 -8.95
CA ARG A 38 -10.10 0.60 -7.50
C ARG A 38 -9.31 1.76 -6.95
N LYS A 39 -9.75 2.27 -5.80
CA LYS A 39 -8.99 3.24 -5.02
C LYS A 39 -7.58 2.67 -4.75
N PRO A 40 -6.51 3.47 -4.86
CA PRO A 40 -5.16 2.99 -4.55
C PRO A 40 -5.01 2.65 -3.07
N VAL A 41 -4.23 1.61 -2.75
CA VAL A 41 -3.91 1.21 -1.36
C VAL A 41 -3.16 2.34 -0.65
N ILE A 42 -2.20 2.96 -1.34
CA ILE A 42 -1.45 4.13 -0.91
C ILE A 42 -1.56 5.16 -2.03
N HIS A 43 -1.99 6.37 -1.70
CA HIS A 43 -2.00 7.47 -2.66
C HIS A 43 -0.60 8.10 -2.77
N CYS A 44 -0.18 8.56 -3.95
CA CYS A 44 1.18 9.06 -4.19
C CYS A 44 1.58 10.23 -3.28
N ASP A 45 0.65 11.14 -2.94
CA ASP A 45 0.91 12.23 -1.97
C ASP A 45 1.30 11.74 -0.58
N TYR A 46 1.00 10.48 -0.25
CA TYR A 46 1.32 9.84 1.03
C TYR A 46 2.25 8.64 0.85
N LEU A 47 2.94 8.55 -0.29
CA LEU A 47 3.94 7.54 -0.59
C LEU A 47 5.33 8.14 -0.48
N TYR A 48 6.19 7.48 0.29
CA TYR A 48 7.61 7.78 0.37
C TYR A 48 8.39 6.56 -0.14
N LEU A 49 9.24 6.77 -1.13
CA LEU A 49 10.12 5.73 -1.68
C LEU A 49 11.52 5.84 -1.07
N VAL A 50 12.13 4.70 -0.84
CA VAL A 50 13.54 4.56 -0.45
C VAL A 50 14.28 3.85 -1.58
N ASP A 51 15.51 4.30 -1.87
CA ASP A 51 16.37 3.82 -2.96
C ASP A 51 16.47 2.27 -3.08
#